data_AF-A0A7C7N8A9-F1
#
_entry.id   AF-A0A7C7N8A9-F1
#
_cell.length_a   1.000
_cell.length_b   1.000
_cell.length_c   1.000
_cell.angle_alpha   90.00
_cell.angle_beta   90.00
_cell.angle_gamma   90.00
#
_symmetry.space_group_name_H-M   'P 1'
#
loop_
_entity.id
_entity.type
_entity.pdbx_description
1 polymer ?
#
loop_
_entity_poly.entity_id
_entity_poly.type
_entity_poly.pdbx_seq_one_letter_code
_entity_poly.pdbx_strand_id
1 'polypeptide(L)'
;MKKFAVVGRPISHSLSPKIHNEFAKQCNLKISYEAIEIEKDFESTIKAMFTSGYDGINVTIPFKEKAFQLADQISFKAKTLGAVNTLWQQNGKIFADSTDGPGFINDLKNNSI
;
A
#
# COMPACT_ATOMS: atom_id res chain seq x y z
N MET A 1 -16.26 8.00 6.06
CA MET A 1 -15.28 8.40 5.03
C MET A 1 -14.19 7.35 5.08
N LYS A 2 -13.81 6.74 3.94
CA LYS A 2 -12.78 5.69 3.98
C LYS A 2 -11.40 6.30 4.15
N LYS A 3 -10.55 5.67 4.96
CA LYS A 3 -9.24 6.19 5.33
C LYS A 3 -8.12 5.34 4.74
N PHE A 4 -7.26 5.97 3.94
CA PHE A 4 -6.13 5.33 3.29
C PHE A 4 -4.83 6.05 3.60
N ALA A 5 -3.71 5.35 3.46
CA ALA A 5 -2.39 5.94 3.57
C ALA A 5 -1.37 5.25 2.67
N VAL A 6 -0.26 5.94 2.45
CA VAL A 6 1.00 5.33 2.01
C VAL A 6 2.02 5.41 3.13
N VAL A 7 2.72 4.30 3.39
CA VAL A 7 3.78 4.22 4.40
C VAL A 7 5.13 3.89 3.79
N GLY A 8 6.19 4.46 4.35
CA GLY A 8 7.56 4.26 3.90
C GLY A 8 8.56 5.03 4.75
N ARG A 9 9.84 4.95 4.38
CA ARG A 9 10.91 5.76 4.97
C ARG A 9 12.10 5.90 4.01
N PRO A 10 12.42 7.11 3.51
CA PRO A 10 11.66 8.35 3.67
C PRO A 10 10.34 8.32 2.88
N ILE A 11 9.32 9.06 3.34
CA ILE A 11 7.99 9.11 2.66
C ILE A 11 7.62 10.49 2.09
N SER A 12 8.33 11.54 2.49
CA SER A 12 8.00 12.95 2.19
C SER A 12 7.88 13.27 0.69
N HIS A 13 8.58 12.52 -0.17
CA HIS A 13 8.57 12.70 -1.62
C HIS A 13 7.46 11.91 -2.34
N SER A 14 6.63 11.16 -1.61
CA SER A 14 5.56 10.37 -2.21
C SER A 14 4.51 11.27 -2.86
N LEU A 15 4.29 11.08 -4.16
CA LEU A 15 3.21 11.76 -4.90
C LEU A 15 1.85 11.09 -4.69
N SER A 16 1.83 9.89 -4.08
CA SER A 16 0.60 9.08 -3.90
C SER A 16 -0.53 9.85 -3.22
N PRO A 17 -0.31 10.62 -2.12
CA PRO A 17 -1.38 11.41 -1.53
C PRO A 17 -2.00 12.42 -2.49
N LYS A 18 -1.18 13.11 -3.28
CA LYS A 18 -1.70 14.06 -4.28
C LYS A 18 -2.53 13.33 -5.34
N ILE A 19 -2.00 12.24 -5.90
CA ILE A 19 -2.67 11.46 -6.95
C ILE A 19 -4.01 10.90 -6.46
N HIS A 20 -4.02 10.24 -5.30
CA HIS A 20 -5.24 9.59 -4.78
C HIS A 20 -6.30 10.59 -4.31
N ASN A 21 -5.90 11.72 -3.71
CA ASN A 21 -6.87 12.75 -3.35
C ASN A 21 -7.46 13.45 -4.59
N GLU A 22 -6.68 13.70 -5.65
CA GLU A 22 -7.22 14.25 -6.89
C GLU A 22 -8.15 13.26 -7.60
N PHE A 23 -7.78 11.98 -7.66
CA PHE A 23 -8.65 10.93 -8.18
C PHE A 23 -9.98 10.85 -7.40
N ALA A 24 -9.91 10.93 -6.07
CA ALA A 24 -11.11 10.94 -5.23
C ALA A 24 -12.05 12.10 -5.56
N LYS A 25 -11.52 13.31 -5.74
CA LYS A 25 -12.30 14.47 -6.13
C LYS A 25 -12.95 14.28 -7.50
N GLN A 26 -12.19 13.81 -8.49
CA GLN A 26 -12.68 13.59 -9.86
C GLN A 26 -13.80 12.54 -9.90
N CYS A 27 -13.70 11.50 -9.08
CA CYS A 27 -14.69 10.42 -9.01
C CYS A 27 -15.78 10.65 -7.96
N ASN A 28 -15.83 11.82 -7.31
CA ASN A 28 -16.76 12.14 -6.22
C ASN A 28 -16.77 11.08 -5.08
N LEU A 29 -15.58 10.57 -4.74
CA LEU A 29 -15.38 9.58 -3.68
C LEU A 29 -15.05 10.26 -2.35
N LYS A 30 -15.72 9.82 -1.27
CA LYS A 30 -15.46 10.29 0.09
C LYS A 30 -14.35 9.47 0.75
N ILE A 31 -13.11 9.76 0.38
CA ILE A 31 -11.90 9.14 0.96
C ILE A 31 -10.92 10.20 1.45
N SER A 32 -10.09 9.83 2.43
CA SER A 32 -8.88 10.58 2.80
C SER A 32 -7.65 9.74 2.51
N TYR A 33 -6.61 10.34 1.94
CA TYR A 33 -5.34 9.66 1.69
C TYR A 33 -4.16 10.50 2.19
N GLU A 34 -3.33 9.93 3.05
CA GLU A 34 -2.17 10.61 3.65
C GLU A 34 -0.85 9.83 3.50
N ALA A 35 0.29 10.50 3.67
CA ALA A 35 1.60 9.87 3.74
C ALA A 35 2.05 9.80 5.20
N ILE A 36 2.52 8.64 5.64
CA ILE A 36 2.93 8.40 7.03
C ILE A 36 4.33 7.80 7.04
N GLU A 37 5.25 8.48 7.71
CA GLU A 37 6.61 7.97 7.87
C GLU A 37 6.66 6.99 9.03
N ILE A 38 7.22 5.81 8.80
CA ILE A 38 7.36 4.81 9.87
C ILE A 38 8.72 4.97 10.53
N GLU A 39 8.72 5.56 11.73
CA GLU A 39 9.95 5.76 12.52
C GLU A 39 10.32 4.54 13.37
N LYS A 40 9.32 3.74 13.76
CA LYS A 40 9.42 2.64 14.72
C LYS A 40 9.21 1.28 14.03
N ASP A 41 8.78 0.28 14.79
CA ASP A 41 8.44 -1.04 14.28
C ASP A 41 7.30 -1.01 13.26
N PHE A 42 7.56 -1.59 12.08
CA PHE A 42 6.63 -1.58 10.96
C PHE A 42 5.32 -2.31 11.28
N GLU A 43 5.41 -3.53 11.83
CA GLU A 43 4.24 -4.37 12.05
C GLU A 43 3.28 -3.77 13.07
N SER A 44 3.84 -3.28 14.17
CA SER A 44 3.08 -2.61 15.23
C SER A 44 2.38 -1.36 14.70
N THR A 45 3.05 -0.57 13.87
CA THR A 45 2.44 0.61 13.23
C THR A 45 1.28 0.22 12.31
N ILE A 46 1.44 -0.78 11.44
CA ILE A 46 0.37 -1.24 10.54
C ILE A 46 -0.84 -1.76 11.33
N LYS A 47 -0.61 -2.60 12.35
CA LYS A 47 -1.70 -3.12 13.21
C LYS A 47 -2.44 -1.99 13.94
N ALA A 48 -1.71 -1.00 14.45
CA ALA A 48 -2.30 0.18 15.09
C ALA A 48 -3.11 1.03 14.12
N MET A 49 -2.64 1.19 12.87
CA MET A 49 -3.38 1.90 11.82
C MET A 49 -4.69 1.18 11.51
N PHE A 50 -4.69 -0.13 11.29
CA PHE A 50 -5.95 -0.87 11.07
C PHE A 50 -6.91 -0.73 12.27
N THR A 51 -6.39 -0.82 13.50
CA THR A 51 -7.19 -0.58 14.73
C THR A 51 -7.76 0.84 14.79
N SER A 52 -7.06 1.82 14.21
CA SER A 52 -7.48 3.23 14.15
C SER A 52 -8.45 3.52 12.99
N GLY A 53 -8.90 2.50 12.26
CA GLY A 53 -9.92 2.63 11.21
C GLY A 53 -9.40 2.93 9.81
N TYR A 54 -8.14 2.60 9.50
CA TYR A 54 -7.67 2.63 8.11
C TYR A 54 -8.25 1.45 7.32
N ASP A 55 -8.83 1.74 6.15
CA ASP A 55 -9.42 0.75 5.25
C ASP A 55 -8.36 0.06 4.35
N GLY A 56 -7.25 0.75 4.09
CA GLY A 56 -6.17 0.23 3.25
C GLY A 56 -4.90 1.06 3.34
N ILE A 57 -3.77 0.39 3.15
CA ILE A 57 -2.44 0.97 3.33
C ILE A 57 -1.57 0.56 2.15
N ASN A 58 -1.09 1.53 1.38
CA ASN A 58 -0.01 1.30 0.45
C ASN A 58 1.33 1.30 1.17
N VAL A 59 2.23 0.43 0.74
CA VAL A 59 3.55 0.24 1.32
C VAL A 59 4.60 0.52 0.26
N THR A 60 5.55 1.39 0.57
CA THR A 60 6.72 1.64 -0.27
C THR A 60 8.01 1.25 0.45
N ILE A 61 9.14 1.52 -0.18
CA ILE A 61 10.47 1.22 0.36
C ILE A 61 10.64 1.80 1.79
N PRO A 62 11.36 1.09 2.67
CA PRO A 62 11.97 -0.23 2.48
C PRO A 62 11.07 -1.39 2.93
N PHE A 63 9.76 -1.18 3.13
CA PHE A 63 8.94 -2.09 3.93
C PHE A 63 8.13 -3.14 3.16
N LYS A 64 8.28 -3.25 1.84
CA LYS A 64 7.45 -4.16 1.02
C LYS A 64 7.61 -5.64 1.39
N GLU A 65 8.81 -6.07 1.77
CA GLU A 65 9.06 -7.44 2.26
C GLU A 65 8.47 -7.67 3.67
N LYS A 66 8.56 -6.68 4.56
CA LYS A 66 7.92 -6.76 5.88
C LYS A 66 6.39 -6.82 5.77
N ALA A 67 5.83 -6.06 4.84
CA ALA A 67 4.41 -6.13 4.52
C ALA A 67 3.99 -7.50 4.00
N PHE A 68 4.85 -8.17 3.22
CA PHE A 68 4.62 -9.52 2.76
C PHE A 68 4.59 -10.51 3.93
N GLN A 69 5.56 -10.40 4.85
CA GLN A 69 5.65 -11.27 6.03
C GLN A 69 4.49 -11.07 7.02
N LEU A 70 3.97 -9.84 7.13
CA LEU A 70 2.88 -9.48 8.03
C LEU A 70 1.51 -10.00 7.58
N ALA A 71 1.30 -10.23 6.29
CA ALA A 71 -0.02 -10.50 5.73
C ALA A 71 -0.49 -11.94 6.00
N ASP A 72 -1.75 -12.09 6.44
CA ASP A 72 -2.40 -13.38 6.64
C ASP A 72 -2.79 -14.05 5.31
N GLN A 73 -3.11 -13.24 4.31
CA GLN A 73 -3.56 -13.69 2.99
C GLN A 73 -2.88 -12.86 1.91
N ILE A 74 -2.18 -13.54 1.01
CA ILE A 74 -1.43 -12.90 -0.07
C ILE A 74 -1.97 -13.39 -1.39
N SER A 75 -2.22 -12.47 -2.32
CA SER A 75 -2.65 -12.82 -3.68
C SER A 75 -1.67 -13.80 -4.33
N PHE A 76 -2.16 -14.67 -5.22
CA PHE A 76 -1.29 -15.63 -5.90
C PHE A 76 -0.15 -14.95 -6.67
N LYS A 77 -0.43 -13.79 -7.30
CA LYS A 77 0.57 -13.00 -8.04
C LYS A 77 1.62 -12.38 -7.12
N ALA A 78 1.23 -11.91 -5.95
CA ALA A 78 2.14 -11.31 -4.99
C ALA A 78 3.06 -12.35 -4.31
N LYS A 79 2.60 -13.60 -4.16
CA LYS A 79 3.42 -14.70 -3.61
C LYS A 79 4.73 -14.93 -4.37
N THR A 80 4.74 -14.76 -5.69
CA THR A 80 5.95 -14.96 -6.49
C THR A 80 6.94 -13.79 -6.39
N LEU A 81 6.51 -12.62 -5.91
CA LEU A 81 7.34 -11.43 -5.79
C LEU A 81 8.07 -11.33 -4.45
N GLY A 82 7.59 -12.01 -3.40
CA GLY A 82 8.15 -11.90 -2.04
C GLY A 82 8.00 -10.51 -1.39
N ALA A 83 7.31 -9.59 -2.05
CA ALA A 83 7.12 -8.21 -1.63
C ALA A 83 5.74 -7.68 -2.07
N VAL A 84 5.07 -6.95 -1.18
CA VAL A 84 3.73 -6.37 -1.42
C VAL A 84 3.72 -4.87 -1.21
N ASN A 85 2.88 -4.17 -1.97
CA ASN A 85 2.76 -2.71 -1.91
C ASN A 85 1.35 -2.26 -1.47
N THR A 86 0.43 -3.18 -1.23
CA THR A 86 -0.97 -2.88 -0.87
C THR A 86 -1.45 -3.84 0.20
N LEU A 87 -1.96 -3.29 1.31
CA LEU A 87 -2.55 -4.01 2.43
C LEU A 87 -3.99 -3.53 2.67
N TRP A 88 -4.88 -4.43 3.06
CA TRP A 88 -6.20 -4.09 3.58
C TRP A 88 -6.66 -5.11 4.63
N GLN A 89 -7.63 -4.75 5.46
CA GLN A 89 -8.18 -5.67 6.46
C GLN A 89 -9.59 -6.13 6.09
N GLN A 90 -9.85 -7.42 6.22
CA GLN A 90 -11.18 -7.99 6.07
C GLN A 90 -11.36 -9.14 7.07
N ASN A 91 -12.47 -9.13 7.82
CA ASN A 91 -12.79 -10.16 8.82
C ASN A 91 -11.65 -10.42 9.81
N GLY A 92 -10.96 -9.36 10.26
CA GLY A 92 -9.84 -9.44 11.19
C GLY A 92 -8.50 -9.88 10.58
N LYS A 93 -8.46 -10.27 9.31
CA LYS A 93 -7.23 -10.70 8.61
C LYS A 93 -6.66 -9.59 7.73
N ILE A 94 -5.34 -9.50 7.69
CA ILE A 94 -4.60 -8.61 6.78
C ILE A 94 -4.40 -9.34 5.46
N PHE A 95 -4.95 -8.75 4.40
CA PHE A 95 -4.75 -9.19 3.03
C PHE A 95 -3.69 -8.31 2.36
N ALA A 96 -2.98 -8.89 1.41
CA ALA A 96 -1.95 -8.20 0.66
C ALA A 96 -1.93 -8.54 -0.83
N ASP A 97 -1.58 -7.53 -1.63
CA ASP A 97 -1.33 -7.68 -3.06
C ASP A 97 -0.17 -6.76 -3.51
N SER A 98 0.32 -7.00 -4.71
CA SER A 98 1.41 -6.24 -5.32
C SER A 98 1.12 -5.97 -6.78
N THR A 99 1.10 -4.69 -7.15
CA THR A 99 0.95 -4.27 -8.55
C THR A 99 2.29 -4.04 -9.25
N ASP A 100 3.41 -4.13 -8.54
CA ASP A 100 4.73 -3.74 -9.05
C ASP A 100 5.25 -4.69 -10.15
N GLY A 101 5.02 -6.00 -10.03
CA GLY A 101 5.47 -6.99 -11.02
C GLY A 101 4.81 -6.79 -12.39
N PRO A 102 3.46 -6.80 -12.48
CA PRO A 102 2.76 -6.50 -13.72
C PRO A 102 3.03 -5.09 -14.25
N GLY A 103 3.14 -4.10 -13.36
CA GLY A 103 3.47 -2.72 -13.73
C GLY A 103 4.82 -2.62 -14.43
N PHE A 104 5.85 -3.26 -13.87
CA PHE A 104 7.18 -3.29 -14.47
C PHE A 104 7.21 -4.01 -15.83
N ILE A 105 6.54 -5.16 -15.96
CA ILE A 105 6.46 -5.88 -17.25
C ILE A 105 5.71 -5.06 -18.30
N ASN A 106 4.63 -4.38 -17.93
CA ASN A 106 3.93 -3.48 -18.85
C ASN A 106 4.80 -2.29 -19.25
N ASP A 107 5.55 -1.70 -18.31
CA ASP A 107 6.46 -0.60 -18.60
C ASP A 107 7.59 -1.04 -19.56
N LEU A 108 8.18 -2.23 -19.38
CA LEU A 108 9.16 -2.77 -20.33
C LEU A 108 8.56 -2.96 -21.72
N LYS A 109 7.36 -3.55 -21.81
CA LYS A 109 6.66 -3.77 -23.08
C LYS A 109 6.28 -2.46 -23.77
N ASN A 110 5.80 -1.48 -23.02
CA ASN A 110 5.37 -0.19 -23.54
C ASN A 110 6.57 0.69 -23.95
N ASN A 111 7.71 0.53 -23.29
CA ASN A 111 8.96 1.24 -23.63
C ASN A 111 9.88 0.43 -24.56
N SER A 112 9.43 -0.70 -25.10
CA SER A 112 10.17 -1.54 -26.06
C SER A 112 11.58 -1.95 -25.60
N ILE A 113 11.71 -2.34 -24.33
CA ILE A 113 12.93 -2.95 -23.77
C ILE A 113 12.81 -4.47 -23.82
#